data_AF-A0A6B3M7Q2-F1
#
_entry.id   AF-A0A6B3M7Q2-F1
#
_cell.length_a   1.000
_cell.length_b   1.000
_cell.length_c   1.000
_cell.angle_alpha   90.00
_cell.angle_beta   90.00
_cell.angle_gamma   90.00
#
_symmetry.space_group_name_H-M   'P 1'
#
loop_
_entity.id
_entity.type
_entity.pdbx_description
1 polymer ?
#
loop_
_entity_poly.entity_id
_entity_poly.type
_entity_poly.pdbx_seq_one_letter_code
_entity_poly.pdbx_strand_id
1 'polypeptide(L)' 'MTYRDRLRPWAIARLLHNNLQWSIIDRFRTKSDAEGHLDWWRKNVPDAKFEVIWDLPKDK' A
#
# COMPACT_ATOMS: atom_id res chain seq x y z
N MET A 1 -0.82 15.42 -9.45
CA MET A 1 -0.68 13.97 -9.70
C MET A 1 -0.41 13.76 -11.16
N THR A 2 0.50 12.86 -11.52
CA THR A 2 0.72 12.50 -12.91
C THR A 2 -0.32 11.46 -13.34
N TYR A 3 -0.61 11.38 -14.63
CA TYR A 3 -1.51 10.35 -15.17
C TYR A 3 -1.12 8.91 -14.74
N ARG A 4 0.18 8.67 -14.52
CA ARG A 4 0.71 7.40 -14.03
C ARG A 4 0.23 7.04 -12.62
N ASP A 5 -0.01 8.02 -11.76
CA ASP A 5 -0.48 7.78 -10.38
C ASP A 5 -1.92 7.25 -10.38
N ARG A 6 -2.76 7.73 -11.31
CA ARG A 6 -4.15 7.25 -11.49
C ARG A 6 -4.23 5.81 -11.98
N LEU A 7 -3.16 5.28 -12.59
CA LEU A 7 -3.09 3.91 -13.09
C LEU A 7 -2.67 2.90 -12.02
N ARG A 8 -2.41 3.35 -10.78
CA ARG A 8 -1.98 2.51 -9.66
C ARG A 8 -2.95 2.63 -8.47
N PRO A 9 -4.16 2.07 -8.58
CA PRO A 9 -5.20 2.21 -7.56
C PRO A 9 -4.97 1.30 -6.34
N TRP A 10 -4.10 0.30 -6.45
CA TRP A 10 -3.78 -0.58 -5.33
C TRP A 10 -2.60 -0.01 -4.55
N ALA A 11 -2.69 -0.02 -3.23
CA ALA A 11 -1.64 0.48 -2.37
C ALA A 11 -1.42 -0.46 -1.20
N ILE A 12 -0.17 -0.57 -0.75
CA ILE A 12 0.14 -1.23 0.53
C ILE A 12 0.24 -0.13 1.58
N ALA A 13 -0.61 -0.24 2.60
CA ALA A 13 -0.59 0.60 3.77
C ALA A 13 0.14 -0.12 4.91
N ARG A 14 1.00 0.62 5.62
CA ARG A 14 1.67 0.18 6.85
C ARG A 14 1.10 0.91 8.05
N LEU A 15 0.79 0.18 9.12
CA LEU A 15 0.44 0.77 10.40
C LEU A 15 1.70 1.34 11.07
N LEU A 16 1.68 2.62 11.41
CA LEU A 16 2.77 3.28 12.11
C LEU A 16 2.79 2.87 13.59
N HIS A 17 3.97 2.95 14.22
CA HIS A 17 4.19 2.55 15.62
C HIS A 17 3.28 3.25 16.65
N ASN A 18 2.71 4.41 16.30
CA ASN A 18 1.72 5.09 17.14
C ASN A 18 0.31 4.45 17.03
N ASN A 19 0.16 3.33 16.32
CA ASN A 19 -1.05 2.52 16.12
C ASN A 19 -2.34 3.24 15.71
N LEU A 20 -2.23 4.51 15.31
CA LEU A 20 -3.37 5.38 15.03
C LEU A 20 -3.38 5.89 13.58
N GLN A 21 -2.35 5.55 12.80
CA GLN A 21 -2.17 6.07 11.45
C GLN A 21 -1.65 5.00 10.51
N TRP A 22 -2.28 4.95 9.34
CA TRP A 22 -1.84 4.16 8.20
C TRP A 22 -1.10 5.07 7.22
N SER A 23 0.05 4.59 6.74
CA SER A 23 0.84 5.28 5.73
C SER A 23 0.99 4.41 4.48
N ILE A 24 0.76 5.00 3.30
CA ILE A 24 1.00 4.32 2.03
C ILE A 24 2.50 4.21 1.80
N ILE A 25 3.01 2.98 1.72
CA ILE A 25 4.43 2.73 1.46
C ILE A 25 4.71 2.45 -0.01
N ASP A 26 3.74 1.90 -0.75
CA ASP A 26 3.91 1.59 -2.17
C ASP A 26 2.56 1.49 -2.90
N ARG A 27 2.59 1.65 -4.24
CA ARG A 27 1.42 1.61 -5.13
C ARG A 27 1.65 0.72 -6.35
N PHE A 28 0.62 -0.06 -6.65
CA PHE A 28 0.60 -1.09 -7.68
C PHE A 28 -0.56 -0.89 -8.65
N ARG A 29 -0.34 -1.37 -9.88
CA ARG A 29 -1.37 -1.35 -10.93
C ARG A 29 -2.43 -2.42 -10.72
N THR A 30 -2.04 -3.59 -10.21
CA THR A 30 -2.91 -4.73 -10.00
C THR A 30 -2.92 -5.16 -8.53
N LYS A 31 -4.00 -5.84 -8.11
CA LYS A 31 -4.11 -6.40 -6.76
C LYS A 31 -3.07 -7.48 -6.52
N SER A 32 -2.88 -8.35 -7.51
CA SER A 32 -1.97 -9.50 -7.42
C SER A 32 -0.52 -9.07 -7.18
N ASP A 33 -0.05 -7.99 -7.85
CA ASP A 33 1.28 -7.45 -7.60
C ASP A 33 1.43 -6.92 -6.16
N ALA A 34 0.40 -6.24 -5.66
CA ALA A 34 0.36 -5.72 -4.30
C ALA A 34 0.35 -6.84 -3.26
N GLU A 35 -0.44 -7.90 -3.47
CA GLU A 35 -0.50 -9.07 -2.58
C GLU A 35 0.83 -9.85 -2.58
N GLY A 36 1.48 -9.99 -3.75
CA GLY A 36 2.80 -10.61 -3.84
C GLY A 36 3.87 -9.85 -3.04
N HIS A 37 3.86 -8.51 -3.12
CA HIS A 37 4.76 -7.68 -2.33
C HIS A 37 4.39 -7.68 -0.83
N LEU A 38 3.10 -7.75 -0.50
CA LEU A 38 2.62 -7.81 0.88
C LEU A 38 3.17 -9.04 1.61
N ASP A 39 3.21 -10.19 0.94
CA ASP A 39 3.77 -11.42 1.51
C ASP A 39 5.26 -11.25 1.86
N TRP A 40 6.03 -10.62 0.96
CA TRP A 40 7.43 -10.28 1.24
C TRP A 40 7.55 -9.35 2.46
N TRP A 41 6.72 -8.30 2.55
CA TRP A 41 6.73 -7.38 3.69
C TRP A 41 6.42 -8.07 5.02
N ARG A 42 5.42 -8.95 5.04
CA ARG A 42 5.04 -9.71 6.24
C ARG A 42 6.14 -10.66 6.71
N LYS A 43 6.89 -11.25 5.76
CA LYS A 43 8.02 -12.15 6.07
C LYS A 43 9.24 -11.41 6.60
N ASN A 44 9.55 -10.24 6.03
CA ASN A 44 10.75 -9.48 6.38
C ASN A 44 10.54 -8.53 7.58
N VAL A 45 9.32 -8.07 7.80
CA VAL A 45 8.98 -7.11 8.86
C VAL A 45 7.73 -7.59 9.62
N PRO A 46 7.81 -8.69 10.38
CA PRO A 46 6.65 -9.29 11.05
C PRO A 46 6.07 -8.41 12.15
N ASP A 47 6.86 -7.48 12.71
CA ASP A 47 6.43 -6.55 13.77
C ASP A 47 5.47 -5.47 13.24
N ALA A 48 5.50 -5.18 11.94
CA ALA A 48 4.64 -4.19 11.32
C ALA A 48 3.38 -4.82 10.73
N LYS A 49 2.24 -4.14 10.90
CA LYS A 49 0.99 -4.53 10.22
C LYS A 49 0.94 -3.89 8.84
N PHE A 50 0.62 -4.71 7.85
CA PHE A 50 0.46 -4.30 6.45
C PHE A 50 -0.88 -4.76 5.90
N GLU A 51 -1.51 -3.88 5.13
CA GLU A 51 -2.77 -4.14 4.45
C GLU A 51 -2.73 -3.64 3.01
N VAL A 52 -3.35 -4.39 2.10
CA VAL A 52 -3.58 -3.94 0.73
C VAL A 52 -4.91 -3.22 0.71
N ILE A 53 -4.89 -1.97 0.25
CA ILE A 53 -6.07 -1.14 0.12
C ILE A 53 -6.23 -0.64 -1.31
N TRP A 54 -7.48 -0.38 -1.69
CA TRP A 54 -7.80 0.35 -2.90
C TRP A 54 -7.81 1.84 -2.56
N ASP A 55 -6.80 2.57 -3.03
CA ASP A 55 -6.68 4.02 -2.85
C ASP A 55 -6.52 4.68 -4.22
N LEU A 56 -7.62 5.25 -4.71
CA LEU A 56 -7.56 6.12 -5.88
C LEU A 56 -7.03 7.49 -5.44
N PRO A 57 -5.93 7.96 -6.03
CA PRO A 57 -5.47 9.33 -5.79
C PRO A 57 -6.61 10.29 -6.16
N LYS A 58 -7.25 10.92 -5.17
CA LYS A 58 -8.30 11.90 -5.42
C LYS A 58 -7.70 13.07 -6.18
N ASP A 59 -8.30 13.40 -7.32
CA ASP A 59 -7.99 14.64 -8.02
C ASP A 59 -8.35 15.80 -7.08
N LYS A 60 -7.41 16.73 -6.88
CA LYS A 60 -7.68 17.97 -6.15
C LYS A 60 -8.49 18.92 -7.00
#